data_AF-A0A8T0DXF8-F1
#
_entry.id   AF-A0A8T0DXF8-F1
#
_cell.length_a   1.000
_cell.length_b   1.000
_cell.length_c   1.000
_cell.angle_alpha   90.00
_cell.angle_beta   90.00
_cell.angle_gamma   90.00
#
_symmetry.space_group_name_H-M   'P 1'
#
loop_
_entity.id
_entity.type
_entity.pdbx_description
1 polymer ?
#
loop_
_entity_poly.entity_id
_entity_poly.type
_entity_poly.pdbx_seq_one_letter_code
_entity_poly.pdbx_strand_id
1 'polypeptide(L)'
;MFANTNNGPCRRSTMATRQRKLFVLGVLTALALLANFCASGFYFVANQYAYYRLLKDAGLPYEVNRAVHFHENLSLNDDPLSDKRADVQAETARLLSMVGLTSLISGLFSSVVVGRLSDQYGRRLAIGVVLLGQGLHNVVILLMILLELSVTFLIFGSFLSGMVGGGMISFIVQVNVCFTDLTRIVENSDHSPEVAGFRQGREERRRLLLLGSFDTVIVLAAAAANSSLGSLLERFGFSTSVITMVAIFLGPVTIIWLLPETNPVLVNRITLVPPPEANDTPCVQTDRRQVCQRFCAMWITMRSTAKCTLSILATHNPESLLGFSLLILYVLIVFPEGQFLFLYLMSKPFCWTPEHVGLYNGFSSLLSAGVTMLLTAITVWSMKPRANPSHLTQDPSPESDNLLSRAEDNEPVIEAIESRATYDVLTHHVIVGRLRMMIYVFVAFLTLMLSKLLLGFAFMLPNPACTQLVFVSVFLGLVRASLVPTLKSFFSAIHPANIQGHLFSLIGVCEYAALLVGLPGLPAVYSLTVSIFPGAVFLFTAGLAAIGCILTGVLIYCIVIELRRCVVSS
;
A
#
# COMPACT_ATOMS: atom_id res chain seq x y z
N MET A 1 -39.23 -23.97 -38.76
CA MET A 1 -38.20 -24.67 -39.55
C MET A 1 -37.00 -23.72 -39.67
N PHE A 2 -35.85 -24.14 -39.14
CA PHE A 2 -34.49 -23.58 -39.27
C PHE A 2 -34.26 -22.10 -38.88
N ALA A 3 -33.80 -21.83 -37.66
CA ALA A 3 -32.40 -21.88 -37.22
C ALA A 3 -31.54 -20.78 -37.86
N ASN A 4 -31.33 -19.68 -37.12
CA ASN A 4 -30.21 -18.77 -37.33
C ASN A 4 -29.30 -18.81 -36.10
N THR A 5 -28.70 -19.98 -35.87
CA THR A 5 -27.66 -20.22 -34.86
C THR A 5 -26.31 -19.91 -35.45
N ASN A 6 -26.00 -18.62 -35.64
CA ASN A 6 -24.64 -18.13 -35.90
C ASN A 6 -24.14 -17.30 -34.72
N ASN A 7 -24.20 -17.88 -33.51
CA ASN A 7 -23.33 -17.47 -32.41
C ASN A 7 -22.03 -18.27 -32.55
N GLY A 8 -21.09 -17.73 -33.33
CA GLY A 8 -19.82 -18.39 -33.63
C GLY A 8 -18.99 -18.75 -32.39
N PRO A 9 -18.04 -19.71 -32.53
CA PRO A 9 -17.17 -20.19 -31.45
C PRO A 9 -16.36 -19.07 -30.77
N CYS A 10 -16.14 -17.96 -31.47
CA CYS A 10 -15.44 -16.78 -30.95
C CYS A 10 -16.20 -16.06 -29.81
N ARG A 11 -17.55 -16.03 -29.83
CA ARG A 11 -18.38 -15.39 -28.80
C ARG A 11 -18.51 -16.23 -27.52
N ARG A 12 -18.49 -17.57 -27.67
CA ARG A 12 -18.45 -18.51 -26.53
C ARG A 12 -17.08 -18.52 -25.85
N SER A 13 -15.98 -18.46 -26.61
CA SER A 13 -14.62 -18.39 -26.04
C SER A 13 -14.38 -17.11 -25.22
N THR A 14 -14.88 -15.96 -25.71
CA THR A 14 -14.74 -14.67 -25.04
C THR A 14 -15.60 -14.54 -23.78
N MET A 15 -16.82 -15.10 -23.76
CA MET A 15 -17.64 -15.18 -22.54
C MET A 15 -17.04 -16.10 -21.48
N ALA A 16 -16.56 -17.30 -21.85
CA ALA A 16 -15.92 -18.23 -20.93
C ALA A 16 -14.63 -17.65 -20.32
N THR A 17 -13.84 -16.94 -21.12
CA THR A 17 -12.62 -16.24 -20.66
C THR A 17 -12.96 -15.10 -19.69
N ARG A 18 -14.03 -14.35 -19.93
CA ARG A 18 -14.49 -13.28 -19.04
C ARG A 18 -15.02 -13.82 -17.71
N GLN A 19 -15.81 -14.90 -17.74
CA GLN A 19 -16.30 -15.56 -16.53
C GLN A 19 -15.15 -16.11 -15.68
N ARG A 20 -14.15 -16.76 -16.31
CA ARG A 20 -12.96 -17.23 -15.61
C ARG A 20 -12.21 -16.08 -14.94
N LYS A 21 -11.98 -14.95 -15.63
CA LYS A 21 -11.31 -13.77 -15.05
C LYS A 21 -12.07 -13.19 -13.85
N LEU A 22 -13.40 -13.10 -13.93
CA LEU A 22 -14.24 -12.64 -12.80
C LEU A 22 -14.19 -13.59 -11.61
N PHE A 23 -14.17 -14.90 -11.87
CA PHE A 23 -14.02 -15.91 -10.83
C PHE A 23 -12.66 -15.80 -10.12
N VAL A 24 -11.54 -15.74 -10.88
CA VAL A 24 -10.20 -15.58 -10.29
C VAL A 24 -10.12 -14.30 -9.45
N LEU A 25 -10.67 -13.21 -9.98
CA LEU A 25 -10.72 -11.93 -9.30
C LEU A 25 -11.48 -12.02 -7.96
N GLY A 26 -12.66 -12.64 -7.95
CA GLY A 26 -13.46 -12.81 -6.74
C GLY A 26 -12.78 -13.70 -5.69
N VAL A 27 -12.11 -14.77 -6.10
CA VAL A 27 -11.36 -15.64 -5.18
C VAL A 27 -10.15 -14.89 -4.59
N LEU A 28 -9.43 -14.13 -5.42
CA LEU A 28 -8.25 -13.36 -4.98
C LEU A 28 -8.63 -12.25 -4.00
N THR A 29 -9.72 -11.53 -4.25
CA THR A 29 -10.21 -10.49 -3.33
C THR A 29 -10.71 -11.09 -2.01
N ALA A 30 -11.43 -12.22 -2.05
CA ALA A 30 -11.86 -12.92 -0.85
C ALA A 30 -10.67 -13.44 -0.03
N LEU A 31 -9.66 -14.03 -0.69
CA LEU A 31 -8.42 -14.47 -0.06
C LEU A 31 -7.71 -13.33 0.65
N ALA A 32 -7.57 -12.19 -0.04
CA ALA A 32 -6.87 -11.04 0.50
C ALA A 32 -7.63 -10.36 1.64
N LEU A 33 -8.96 -10.26 1.54
CA LEU A 33 -9.81 -9.74 2.62
C LEU A 33 -9.60 -10.58 3.88
N LEU A 34 -9.72 -11.91 3.77
CA LEU A 34 -9.65 -12.78 4.94
C LEU A 34 -8.23 -12.89 5.52
N ALA A 35 -7.20 -12.96 4.66
CA ALA A 35 -5.81 -12.98 5.09
C ALA A 35 -5.42 -11.67 5.81
N ASN A 36 -5.82 -10.51 5.29
CA ASN A 36 -5.54 -9.21 5.95
C ASN A 36 -6.35 -9.01 7.22
N PHE A 37 -7.60 -9.50 7.27
CA PHE A 37 -8.39 -9.52 8.50
C PHE A 37 -7.65 -10.30 9.59
N CYS A 38 -7.20 -11.52 9.28
CA CYS A 38 -6.46 -12.34 10.24
C CYS A 38 -5.16 -11.68 10.66
N ALA A 39 -4.36 -11.18 9.71
CA ALA A 39 -3.08 -10.57 10.02
C ALA A 39 -3.20 -9.33 10.90
N SER A 40 -4.16 -8.44 10.60
CA SER A 40 -4.44 -7.27 11.42
C SER A 40 -4.95 -7.68 12.81
N GLY A 41 -5.77 -8.72 12.88
CA GLY A 41 -6.26 -9.29 14.13
C GLY A 41 -5.13 -9.84 15.01
N PHE A 42 -4.29 -10.74 14.49
CA PHE A 42 -3.15 -11.27 15.24
C PHE A 42 -2.20 -10.17 15.69
N TYR A 43 -1.93 -9.19 14.83
CA TYR A 43 -1.11 -8.04 15.17
C TYR A 43 -1.72 -7.20 16.31
N PHE A 44 -3.02 -6.92 16.27
CA PHE A 44 -3.72 -6.23 17.35
C PHE A 44 -3.68 -7.02 18.67
N VAL A 45 -4.01 -8.33 18.66
CA VAL A 45 -3.94 -9.16 19.89
C VAL A 45 -2.51 -9.19 20.44
N ALA A 46 -1.51 -9.41 19.59
CA ALA A 46 -0.11 -9.52 20.02
C ALA A 46 0.37 -8.22 20.68
N ASN A 47 0.06 -7.07 20.10
CA ASN A 47 0.42 -5.76 20.67
C ASN A 47 -0.24 -5.53 22.03
N GLN A 48 -1.54 -5.81 22.14
CA GLN A 48 -2.28 -5.67 23.40
C GLN A 48 -1.77 -6.63 24.47
N TYR A 49 -1.47 -7.87 24.09
CA TYR A 49 -0.94 -8.88 25.01
C TYR A 49 0.47 -8.54 25.48
N ALA A 50 1.34 -8.03 24.60
CA ALA A 50 2.69 -7.63 24.96
C ALA A 50 2.67 -6.56 26.06
N TYR A 51 1.83 -5.54 25.90
CA TYR A 51 1.66 -4.50 26.91
C TYR A 51 1.05 -5.05 28.21
N TYR A 52 -0.01 -5.86 28.11
CA TYR A 52 -0.64 -6.52 29.27
C TYR A 52 0.36 -7.35 30.07
N ARG A 53 1.18 -8.16 29.39
CA ARG A 53 2.12 -9.06 30.05
C ARG A 53 3.23 -8.29 30.76
N LEU A 54 3.80 -7.26 30.11
CA LEU A 54 4.82 -6.42 30.72
C LEU A 54 4.27 -5.61 31.92
N LEU A 55 3.01 -5.19 31.89
CA LEU A 55 2.35 -4.60 33.06
C LEU A 55 2.20 -5.61 34.21
N LYS A 56 1.77 -6.84 33.89
CA LYS A 56 1.65 -7.93 34.87
C LYS A 56 3.00 -8.25 35.52
N ASP A 57 4.06 -8.32 34.73
CA ASP A 57 5.42 -8.59 35.21
C ASP A 57 5.97 -7.43 36.09
N ALA A 58 5.55 -6.19 35.82
CA ALA A 58 5.86 -5.02 36.65
C ALA A 58 4.97 -4.89 37.92
N GLY A 59 4.00 -5.78 38.11
CA GLY A 59 3.05 -5.74 39.24
C GLY A 59 2.01 -4.62 39.14
N LEU A 60 1.76 -4.08 37.94
CA LEU A 60 0.80 -3.02 37.70
C LEU A 60 -0.58 -3.58 37.31
N PRO A 61 -1.69 -2.97 37.77
CA PRO A 61 -3.02 -3.40 37.36
C PRO A 61 -3.26 -3.08 35.88
N TYR A 62 -3.78 -4.07 35.15
CA TYR A 62 -4.30 -3.85 33.80
C TYR A 62 -5.77 -3.42 33.89
N GLU A 63 -6.03 -2.17 33.56
CA GLU A 63 -7.35 -1.55 33.73
C GLU A 63 -8.30 -1.93 32.58
N VAL A 64 -8.85 -3.15 32.60
CA VAL A 64 -9.83 -3.61 31.59
C VAL A 64 -11.24 -3.09 31.86
N ASN A 65 -11.61 -2.91 33.15
CA ASN A 65 -13.02 -2.84 33.56
C ASN A 65 -13.45 -1.56 34.31
N ARG A 66 -12.58 -0.56 34.48
CA ARG A 66 -12.88 0.54 35.42
C ARG A 66 -12.53 1.95 34.93
N ALA A 67 -12.45 2.16 33.62
CA ALA A 67 -12.05 3.44 33.04
C ALA A 67 -13.05 4.59 33.27
N VAL A 68 -14.32 4.32 33.55
CA VAL A 68 -15.36 5.37 33.62
C VAL A 68 -15.56 5.96 35.02
N HIS A 69 -15.24 5.24 36.11
CA HIS A 69 -15.61 5.69 37.46
C HIS A 69 -14.45 6.05 38.40
N PHE A 70 -13.20 5.73 38.07
CA PHE A 70 -12.09 5.93 39.01
C PHE A 70 -11.24 7.19 38.73
N HIS A 71 -11.43 7.86 37.59
CA HIS A 71 -10.58 8.98 37.17
C HIS A 71 -11.22 10.37 37.25
N GLU A 72 -12.44 10.49 37.80
CA GLU A 72 -13.02 11.81 38.09
C GLU A 72 -12.27 12.57 39.21
N ASN A 73 -11.44 11.91 40.03
CA ASN A 73 -10.88 12.51 41.25
C ASN A 73 -9.36 12.39 41.46
N LEU A 74 -8.58 11.87 40.50
CA LEU A 74 -7.11 11.93 40.61
C LEU A 74 -6.57 13.13 39.83
N SER A 75 -6.02 14.11 40.55
CA SER A 75 -5.11 15.12 40.02
C SER A 75 -4.06 14.46 39.13
N LEU A 76 -3.76 15.10 37.99
CA LEU A 76 -2.73 14.68 37.02
C LEU A 76 -1.33 14.47 37.64
N ASN A 77 -1.10 14.94 38.88
CA ASN A 77 0.20 14.97 39.54
C ASN A 77 0.39 13.96 40.69
N ASP A 78 -0.63 13.20 41.11
CA ASP A 78 -0.56 12.35 42.33
C ASP A 78 -0.65 10.83 42.05
N ASP A 79 -0.27 10.36 40.86
CA ASP A 79 -0.13 8.91 40.63
C ASP A 79 1.32 8.45 40.94
N PRO A 80 1.59 7.85 42.11
CA PRO A 80 2.94 7.38 42.46
C PRO A 80 3.45 6.24 41.55
N LEU A 81 2.61 5.73 40.64
CA LEU A 81 2.93 4.69 39.68
C LEU A 81 3.12 5.23 38.23
N SER A 82 3.07 6.55 38.01
CA SER A 82 3.26 7.16 36.69
C SER A 82 4.57 6.74 36.04
N ASP A 83 5.67 6.79 36.79
CA ASP A 83 7.01 6.55 36.27
C ASP A 83 7.17 5.08 35.88
N LYS A 84 6.68 4.16 36.72
CA LYS A 84 6.67 2.72 36.42
C LYS A 84 5.82 2.39 35.19
N ARG A 85 4.71 3.09 34.99
CA ARG A 85 3.85 2.91 33.80
C ARG A 85 4.58 3.39 32.53
N ALA A 86 5.26 4.53 32.60
CA ALA A 86 6.06 5.04 31.50
C ALA A 86 7.21 4.09 31.13
N ASP A 87 7.87 3.48 32.12
CA ASP A 87 8.91 2.47 31.90
C ASP A 87 8.39 1.24 31.15
N VAL A 88 7.22 0.72 31.54
CA VAL A 88 6.58 -0.41 30.86
C VAL A 88 6.19 -0.05 29.42
N GLN A 89 5.71 1.17 29.19
CA GLN A 89 5.41 1.67 27.84
C GLN A 89 6.68 1.77 26.97
N ALA A 90 7.77 2.28 27.55
CA ALA A 90 9.05 2.36 26.88
C ALA A 90 9.56 0.96 26.49
N GLU A 91 9.50 0.01 27.42
CA GLU A 91 9.95 -1.36 27.17
C GLU A 91 9.08 -2.06 26.11
N THR A 92 7.76 -1.85 26.14
CA THR A 92 6.85 -2.40 25.12
C THR A 92 7.16 -1.83 23.73
N ALA A 93 7.37 -0.52 23.64
CA ALA A 93 7.69 0.12 22.36
C ALA A 93 9.07 -0.30 21.82
N ARG A 94 10.04 -0.54 22.71
CA ARG A 94 11.35 -1.10 22.35
C ARG A 94 11.23 -2.52 21.81
N LEU A 95 10.40 -3.36 22.44
CA LEU A 95 10.11 -4.72 21.93
C LEU A 95 9.48 -4.66 20.53
N LEU A 96 8.49 -3.79 20.31
CA LEU A 96 7.85 -3.63 19.01
C LEU A 96 8.82 -3.10 17.94
N SER A 97 9.75 -2.22 18.32
CA SER A 97 10.86 -1.80 17.45
C SER A 97 11.71 -3.00 17.00
N MET A 98 12.11 -3.88 17.93
CA MET A 98 12.89 -5.08 17.61
C MET A 98 12.12 -6.07 16.73
N VAL A 99 10.83 -6.24 16.99
CA VAL A 99 9.92 -7.05 16.17
C VAL A 99 9.86 -6.53 14.73
N GLY A 100 9.65 -5.22 14.56
CA GLY A 100 9.61 -4.57 13.25
C GLY A 100 10.92 -4.69 12.48
N LEU A 101 12.05 -4.42 13.15
CA LEU A 101 13.39 -4.53 12.57
C LEU A 101 13.68 -5.96 12.09
N THR A 102 13.41 -6.95 12.94
CA THR A 102 13.66 -8.36 12.64
C THR A 102 12.80 -8.84 11.48
N SER A 103 11.52 -8.49 11.47
CA SER A 103 10.57 -8.85 10.41
C SER A 103 10.98 -8.29 9.05
N LEU A 104 11.40 -7.03 9.00
CA LEU A 104 11.78 -6.37 7.74
C LEU A 104 13.12 -6.86 7.20
N ILE A 105 14.14 -7.00 8.04
CA ILE A 105 15.46 -7.47 7.60
C ILE A 105 15.35 -8.90 7.05
N SER A 106 14.70 -9.80 7.79
CA SER A 106 14.48 -11.18 7.33
C SER A 106 13.52 -11.22 6.13
N GLY A 107 12.51 -10.36 6.12
CA GLY A 107 11.51 -10.26 5.06
C GLY A 107 12.06 -9.82 3.71
N LEU A 108 13.07 -8.92 3.70
CA LEU A 108 13.73 -8.49 2.47
C LEU A 108 14.31 -9.69 1.72
N PHE A 109 15.04 -10.56 2.43
CA PHE A 109 15.63 -11.75 1.85
C PHE A 109 14.56 -12.71 1.30
N SER A 110 13.53 -13.01 2.10
CA SER A 110 12.46 -13.92 1.68
C SER A 110 11.64 -13.37 0.51
N SER A 111 11.40 -12.06 0.44
CA SER A 111 10.58 -11.45 -0.62
C SER A 111 11.17 -11.68 -2.01
N VAL A 112 12.51 -11.66 -2.14
CA VAL A 112 13.22 -11.94 -3.38
C VAL A 112 13.09 -13.42 -3.76
N VAL A 113 13.22 -14.32 -2.78
CA VAL A 113 13.05 -15.76 -2.97
C VAL A 113 11.63 -16.09 -3.43
N VAL A 114 10.63 -15.53 -2.75
CA VAL A 114 9.20 -15.73 -3.08
C VAL A 114 8.88 -15.17 -4.46
N GLY A 115 9.44 -14.01 -4.84
CA GLY A 115 9.26 -13.45 -6.20
C GLY A 115 9.75 -14.39 -7.30
N ARG A 116 10.96 -14.94 -7.15
CA ARG A 116 11.51 -15.94 -8.08
C ARG A 116 10.67 -17.22 -8.12
N LEU A 117 10.24 -17.70 -6.94
CA LEU A 117 9.40 -18.88 -6.83
C LEU A 117 8.07 -18.68 -7.58
N SER A 118 7.48 -17.49 -7.45
CA SER A 118 6.26 -17.07 -8.12
C SER A 118 6.37 -17.09 -9.64
N ASP A 119 7.51 -16.64 -10.17
CA ASP A 119 7.75 -16.62 -11.61
C ASP A 119 7.99 -18.02 -12.19
N GLN A 120 8.67 -18.90 -11.45
CA GLN A 120 9.05 -20.24 -11.93
C GLN A 120 7.97 -21.30 -11.74
N TYR A 121 7.37 -21.35 -10.55
CA TYR A 121 6.47 -22.43 -10.14
C TYR A 121 5.00 -22.01 -10.10
N GLY A 122 4.70 -20.75 -10.43
CA GLY A 122 3.36 -20.21 -10.44
C GLY A 122 3.02 -19.40 -9.19
N ARG A 123 1.98 -18.58 -9.32
CA ARG A 123 1.54 -17.62 -8.31
C ARG A 123 0.89 -18.30 -7.11
N ARG A 124 0.17 -19.41 -7.34
CA ARG A 124 -0.52 -20.13 -6.26
C ARG A 124 0.47 -20.69 -5.23
N LEU A 125 1.58 -21.28 -5.67
CA LEU A 125 2.61 -21.80 -4.78
C LEU A 125 3.27 -20.67 -3.98
N ALA A 126 3.60 -19.55 -4.63
CA ALA A 126 4.19 -18.41 -3.94
C ALA A 126 3.30 -17.85 -2.85
N ILE A 127 2.01 -17.63 -3.13
CA ILE A 127 1.04 -17.19 -2.10
C ILE A 127 0.94 -18.22 -0.96
N GLY A 128 1.01 -19.52 -1.27
CA GLY A 128 1.00 -20.59 -0.27
C GLY A 128 2.19 -20.54 0.69
N VAL A 129 3.39 -20.32 0.17
CA VAL A 129 4.61 -20.16 0.99
C VAL A 129 4.52 -18.91 1.87
N VAL A 130 3.97 -17.82 1.35
CA VAL A 130 3.75 -16.60 2.16
C VAL A 130 2.76 -16.86 3.29
N LEU A 131 1.63 -17.51 3.02
CA LEU A 131 0.65 -17.87 4.05
C LEU A 131 1.23 -18.85 5.08
N LEU A 132 2.11 -19.77 4.66
CA LEU A 132 2.82 -20.66 5.58
C LEU A 132 3.69 -19.87 6.56
N GLY A 133 4.49 -18.92 6.07
CA GLY A 133 5.31 -18.05 6.91
C GLY A 133 4.46 -17.27 7.92
N GLN A 134 3.34 -16.69 7.47
CA GLN A 134 2.42 -15.99 8.36
C GLN A 134 1.75 -16.93 9.38
N GLY A 135 1.39 -18.15 8.96
CA GLY A 135 0.84 -19.18 9.84
C GLY A 135 1.81 -19.57 10.95
N LEU A 136 3.10 -19.71 10.65
CA LEU A 136 4.13 -19.99 11.66
C LEU A 136 4.20 -18.88 12.72
N HIS A 137 4.13 -17.61 12.32
CA HIS A 137 4.10 -16.50 13.27
C HIS A 137 2.83 -16.49 14.12
N ASN A 138 1.68 -16.76 13.52
CA ASN A 138 0.41 -16.88 14.24
C ASN A 138 0.43 -18.03 15.27
N VAL A 139 1.08 -19.15 14.95
CA VAL A 139 1.28 -20.27 15.89
C VAL A 139 2.18 -19.86 17.06
N VAL A 140 3.26 -19.10 16.81
CA VAL A 140 4.10 -18.58 17.89
C VAL A 140 3.30 -17.64 18.80
N ILE A 141 2.47 -16.75 18.24
CA ILE A 141 1.57 -15.88 19.03
C ILE A 141 0.58 -16.72 19.85
N LEU A 142 -0.02 -17.74 19.24
CA LEU A 142 -0.94 -18.66 19.91
C LEU A 142 -0.29 -19.33 21.13
N LEU A 143 0.90 -19.94 20.93
CA LEU A 143 1.64 -20.60 22.00
C LEU A 143 2.06 -19.61 23.09
N MET A 144 2.50 -18.41 22.69
CA MET A 144 2.88 -17.35 23.63
C MET A 144 1.73 -16.98 24.57
N ILE A 145 0.53 -16.80 24.02
CA ILE A 145 -0.65 -16.38 24.78
C ILE A 145 -1.20 -17.52 25.64
N LEU A 146 -1.34 -18.73 25.08
CA LEU A 146 -1.94 -19.87 25.79
C LEU A 146 -1.05 -20.43 26.90
N LEU A 147 0.27 -20.41 26.70
CA LEU A 147 1.24 -20.92 27.68
C LEU A 147 1.82 -19.81 28.57
N GLU A 148 1.34 -18.58 28.44
CA GLU A 148 1.85 -17.41 29.18
C GLU A 148 3.39 -17.24 29.09
N LEU A 149 3.96 -17.47 27.90
CA LEU A 149 5.40 -17.37 27.65
C LEU A 149 5.87 -15.91 27.65
N SER A 150 7.20 -15.73 27.69
CA SER A 150 7.82 -14.41 27.55
C SER A 150 7.45 -13.73 26.23
N VAL A 151 7.21 -12.41 26.29
CA VAL A 151 6.91 -11.59 25.11
C VAL A 151 8.05 -11.54 24.08
N THR A 152 9.28 -11.89 24.46
CA THR A 152 10.44 -11.97 23.56
C THR A 152 10.23 -13.00 22.44
N PHE A 153 9.37 -14.00 22.64
CA PHE A 153 9.01 -14.96 21.59
C PHE A 153 8.33 -14.29 20.37
N LEU A 154 7.79 -13.07 20.49
CA LEU A 154 7.31 -12.30 19.34
C LEU A 154 8.41 -12.03 18.33
N ILE A 155 9.63 -11.70 18.78
CA ILE A 155 10.78 -11.47 17.90
C ILE A 155 11.10 -12.74 17.11
N PHE A 156 11.09 -13.90 17.78
CA PHE A 156 11.30 -15.18 17.14
C PHE A 156 10.21 -15.51 16.10
N GLY A 157 8.94 -15.27 16.44
CA GLY A 157 7.84 -15.46 15.50
C GLY A 157 7.97 -14.57 14.26
N SER A 158 8.34 -13.29 14.46
CA SER A 158 8.51 -12.33 13.37
C SER A 158 9.71 -12.66 12.48
N PHE A 159 10.79 -13.18 13.07
CA PHE A 159 11.92 -13.73 12.32
C PHE A 159 11.49 -14.91 11.43
N LEU A 160 10.70 -15.85 11.96
CA LEU A 160 10.21 -17.00 11.20
C LEU A 160 9.31 -16.58 10.03
N SER A 161 8.33 -15.69 10.25
CA SER A 161 7.47 -15.20 9.17
C SER A 161 8.25 -14.41 8.12
N GLY A 162 9.18 -13.56 8.56
CA GLY A 162 10.04 -12.81 7.67
C GLY A 162 10.94 -13.72 6.83
N MET A 163 11.54 -14.78 7.40
CA MET A 163 12.40 -15.72 6.66
C MET A 163 11.65 -16.63 5.67
N VAL A 164 10.49 -17.15 6.04
CA VAL A 164 9.78 -18.16 5.24
C VAL A 164 8.90 -17.53 4.17
N GLY A 165 8.19 -16.44 4.51
CA GLY A 165 7.15 -15.85 3.67
C GLY A 165 7.37 -14.39 3.31
N GLY A 166 8.30 -13.69 3.96
CA GLY A 166 8.50 -12.25 3.76
C GLY A 166 7.42 -11.38 4.42
N GLY A 167 6.63 -11.98 5.33
CA GLY A 167 5.53 -11.32 6.03
C GLY A 167 4.40 -10.82 5.11
N MET A 168 3.57 -9.93 5.66
CA MET A 168 2.38 -9.41 4.98
C MET A 168 2.70 -8.53 3.77
N ILE A 169 3.86 -7.88 3.74
CA ILE A 169 4.29 -7.06 2.59
C ILE A 169 4.45 -7.96 1.35
N SER A 170 5.09 -9.12 1.50
CA SER A 170 5.24 -10.11 0.44
C SER A 170 3.89 -10.62 -0.06
N PHE A 171 2.92 -10.82 0.84
CA PHE A 171 1.56 -11.21 0.47
C PHE A 171 0.89 -10.17 -0.44
N ILE A 172 0.91 -8.89 -0.04
CA ILE A 172 0.33 -7.79 -0.82
C ILE A 172 1.02 -7.70 -2.20
N VAL A 173 2.35 -7.85 -2.24
CA VAL A 173 3.11 -7.87 -3.51
C VAL A 173 2.66 -9.02 -4.41
N GLN A 174 2.57 -10.26 -3.91
CA GLN A 174 2.15 -11.41 -4.73
C GLN A 174 0.73 -11.27 -5.26
N VAL A 175 -0.19 -10.73 -4.45
CA VAL A 175 -1.55 -10.45 -4.89
C VAL A 175 -1.55 -9.37 -5.97
N ASN A 176 -0.79 -8.29 -5.80
CA ASN A 176 -0.63 -7.25 -6.82
C ASN A 176 -0.06 -7.83 -8.13
N VAL A 177 0.91 -8.74 -8.07
CA VAL A 177 1.43 -9.43 -9.27
C VAL A 177 0.32 -10.24 -9.97
N CYS A 178 -0.51 -10.97 -9.22
CA CYS A 178 -1.66 -11.69 -9.80
C CYS A 178 -2.62 -10.74 -10.53
N PHE A 179 -2.88 -9.56 -9.96
CA PHE A 179 -3.69 -8.52 -10.60
C PHE A 179 -3.05 -7.98 -11.89
N THR A 180 -1.73 -7.79 -11.89
CA THR A 180 -1.03 -7.39 -13.12
C THR A 180 -1.08 -8.46 -14.19
N ASP A 181 -0.96 -9.74 -13.82
CA ASP A 181 -1.04 -10.87 -14.76
C ASP A 181 -2.44 -10.97 -15.40
N LEU A 182 -3.51 -10.72 -14.62
CA LEU A 182 -4.90 -10.70 -15.11
C LEU A 182 -5.21 -9.55 -16.08
N THR A 183 -4.48 -8.44 -15.94
CA THR A 183 -4.65 -7.20 -16.71
C THR A 183 -3.61 -7.03 -17.83
N ARG A 184 -2.75 -8.04 -18.08
CA ARG A 184 -1.79 -8.03 -19.18
C ARG A 184 -2.49 -7.79 -20.52
N ILE A 185 -1.95 -6.83 -21.27
CA ILE A 185 -2.33 -6.55 -22.65
C ILE A 185 -1.70 -7.65 -23.50
N VAL A 186 -2.52 -8.36 -24.28
CA VAL A 186 -2.01 -9.24 -25.32
C VAL A 186 -1.57 -8.34 -26.47
N GLU A 187 -0.27 -8.27 -26.70
CA GLU A 187 0.35 -7.52 -27.79
C GLU A 187 0.04 -8.24 -29.10
N ASN A 188 -1.15 -7.99 -29.66
CA ASN A 188 -1.47 -8.45 -31.01
C ASN A 188 -0.81 -7.48 -32.00
N SER A 189 0.07 -8.01 -32.84
CA SER A 189 0.86 -7.32 -33.86
C SER A 189 0.06 -6.64 -34.99
N ASP A 190 -1.27 -6.70 -34.98
CA ASP A 190 -2.09 -6.48 -36.18
C ASP A 190 -2.88 -5.16 -36.18
N HIS A 191 -2.53 -4.17 -35.35
CA HIS A 191 -3.29 -2.92 -35.22
C HIS A 191 -2.43 -1.66 -35.30
N SER A 192 -3.02 -0.59 -35.87
CA SER A 192 -2.38 0.71 -36.02
C SER A 192 -1.89 1.27 -34.67
N PRO A 193 -0.74 1.99 -34.66
CA PRO A 193 -0.09 2.46 -33.43
C PRO A 193 -0.99 3.37 -32.57
N GLU A 194 -1.91 4.12 -33.18
CA GLU A 194 -2.88 4.98 -32.47
C GLU A 194 -3.94 4.18 -31.69
N VAL A 195 -4.46 3.10 -32.29
CA VAL A 195 -5.46 2.21 -31.64
C VAL A 195 -4.79 1.40 -30.52
N ALA A 196 -3.51 1.04 -30.69
CA ALA A 196 -2.70 0.40 -29.65
C ALA A 196 -2.52 1.32 -28.44
N GLY A 197 -2.15 2.59 -28.65
CA GLY A 197 -1.99 3.58 -27.58
C GLY A 197 -3.29 3.87 -26.82
N PHE A 198 -4.43 3.98 -27.52
CA PHE A 198 -5.73 4.16 -26.86
C PHE A 198 -6.16 2.95 -26.04
N ARG A 199 -5.92 1.72 -26.54
CA ARG A 199 -6.15 0.48 -25.78
C ARG A 199 -5.26 0.41 -24.54
N GLN A 200 -3.98 0.75 -24.68
CA GLN A 200 -3.04 0.77 -23.57
C GLN A 200 -3.50 1.71 -22.45
N GLY A 201 -3.84 2.97 -22.78
CA GLY A 201 -4.34 3.92 -21.78
C GLY A 201 -5.67 3.50 -21.15
N ARG A 202 -6.54 2.77 -21.87
CA ARG A 202 -7.79 2.22 -21.29
C ARG A 202 -7.50 1.09 -20.29
N GLU A 203 -6.59 0.18 -20.59
CA GLU A 203 -6.24 -0.94 -19.70
C GLU A 203 -5.41 -0.48 -18.49
N GLU A 204 -4.53 0.52 -18.65
CA GLU A 204 -3.81 1.15 -17.53
C GLU A 204 -4.77 1.81 -16.54
N ARG A 205 -5.77 2.56 -17.00
CA ARG A 205 -6.83 3.12 -16.15
C ARG A 205 -7.61 2.03 -15.42
N ARG A 206 -7.92 0.94 -16.11
CA ARG A 206 -8.61 -0.22 -15.52
C ARG A 206 -7.75 -0.91 -14.45
N ARG A 207 -6.44 -1.02 -14.67
CA ARG A 207 -5.47 -1.55 -13.71
C ARG A 207 -5.36 -0.66 -12.48
N LEU A 208 -5.30 0.66 -12.64
CA LEU A 208 -5.28 1.61 -11.53
C LEU A 208 -6.56 1.51 -10.67
N LEU A 209 -7.73 1.46 -11.31
CA LEU A 209 -9.01 1.26 -10.60
C LEU A 209 -9.03 -0.06 -9.82
N LEU A 210 -8.53 -1.14 -10.43
CA LEU A 210 -8.50 -2.47 -9.82
C LEU A 210 -7.55 -2.52 -8.62
N LEU A 211 -6.33 -1.97 -8.76
CA LEU A 211 -5.34 -1.89 -7.69
C LEU A 211 -5.82 -1.00 -6.54
N GLY A 212 -6.44 0.14 -6.86
CA GLY A 212 -7.02 1.03 -5.85
C GLY A 212 -8.19 0.38 -5.11
N SER A 213 -9.07 -0.33 -5.82
CA SER A 213 -10.17 -1.08 -5.18
C SER A 213 -9.66 -2.16 -4.23
N PHE A 214 -8.55 -2.81 -4.59
CA PHE A 214 -7.91 -3.82 -3.77
C PHE A 214 -7.31 -3.23 -2.49
N ASP A 215 -6.61 -2.09 -2.59
CA ASP A 215 -6.07 -1.39 -1.44
C ASP A 215 -7.19 -0.99 -0.45
N THR A 216 -8.33 -0.51 -0.96
CA THR A 216 -9.53 -0.25 -0.15
C THR A 216 -10.03 -1.51 0.56
N VAL A 217 -10.07 -2.66 -0.11
CA VAL A 217 -10.46 -3.94 0.51
C VAL A 217 -9.52 -4.33 1.65
N ILE A 218 -8.20 -4.14 1.48
CA ILE A 218 -7.22 -4.41 2.55
C ILE A 218 -7.51 -3.53 3.77
N VAL A 219 -7.68 -2.22 3.57
CA VAL A 219 -7.92 -1.28 4.67
C VAL A 219 -9.26 -1.56 5.37
N LEU A 220 -10.30 -1.94 4.62
CA LEU A 220 -11.59 -2.34 5.20
C LEU A 220 -11.48 -3.65 6.01
N ALA A 221 -10.70 -4.61 5.55
CA ALA A 221 -10.44 -5.84 6.29
C ALA A 221 -9.73 -5.55 7.62
N ALA A 222 -8.73 -4.66 7.61
CA ALA A 222 -8.04 -4.21 8.81
C ALA A 222 -9.00 -3.45 9.75
N ALA A 223 -9.90 -2.61 9.19
CA ALA A 223 -10.89 -1.89 9.97
C ALA A 223 -11.84 -2.85 10.72
N ALA A 224 -12.37 -3.84 10.02
CA ALA A 224 -13.25 -4.85 10.60
C ALA A 224 -12.52 -5.69 11.66
N ALA A 225 -11.27 -6.06 11.42
CA ALA A 225 -10.45 -6.82 12.37
C ALA A 225 -10.22 -6.03 13.66
N ASN A 226 -9.76 -4.79 13.57
CA ASN A 226 -9.47 -3.95 14.75
C ASN A 226 -10.74 -3.70 15.58
N SER A 227 -11.87 -3.37 14.94
CA SER A 227 -13.13 -3.13 15.66
C SER A 227 -13.66 -4.39 16.34
N SER A 228 -13.72 -5.51 15.62
CA SER A 228 -14.28 -6.76 16.16
C SER A 228 -13.42 -7.34 17.26
N LEU A 229 -12.10 -7.30 17.08
CA LEU A 229 -11.16 -7.88 18.01
C LEU A 229 -10.99 -7.05 19.28
N GLY A 230 -11.09 -5.71 19.21
CA GLY A 230 -11.14 -4.86 20.40
C GLY A 230 -12.26 -5.28 21.36
N SER A 231 -13.48 -5.45 20.82
CA SER A 231 -14.64 -5.88 21.62
C SER A 231 -14.52 -7.33 22.08
N LEU A 232 -13.99 -8.23 21.24
CA LEU A 232 -13.77 -9.63 21.60
C LEU A 232 -12.77 -9.77 22.75
N LEU A 233 -11.70 -8.97 22.72
CA LEU A 233 -10.64 -8.98 23.74
C LEU A 233 -11.17 -8.52 25.09
N GLU A 234 -11.97 -7.46 25.09
CA GLU A 234 -12.55 -6.90 26.32
C GLU A 234 -13.56 -7.86 26.97
N ARG A 235 -14.39 -8.54 26.17
CA ARG A 235 -15.46 -9.42 26.68
C ARG A 235 -14.99 -10.83 27.04
N PHE A 236 -14.09 -11.42 26.25
CA PHE A 236 -13.73 -12.84 26.35
C PHE A 236 -12.25 -13.09 26.66
N GLY A 237 -11.43 -12.04 26.77
CA GLY A 237 -10.01 -12.12 27.08
C GLY A 237 -9.12 -12.60 25.93
N PHE A 238 -7.82 -12.69 26.21
CA PHE A 238 -6.77 -13.00 25.21
C PHE A 238 -6.86 -14.42 24.65
N SER A 239 -7.12 -15.43 25.50
CA SER A 239 -7.12 -16.85 25.10
C SER A 239 -8.23 -17.17 24.09
N THR A 240 -9.47 -16.77 24.37
CA THR A 240 -10.61 -16.97 23.46
C THR A 240 -10.38 -16.21 22.15
N SER A 241 -9.88 -14.96 22.25
CA SER A 241 -9.61 -14.13 21.08
C SER A 241 -8.58 -14.75 20.14
N VAL A 242 -7.46 -15.29 20.66
CA VAL A 242 -6.45 -15.91 19.79
C VAL A 242 -6.95 -17.21 19.15
N ILE A 243 -7.74 -18.02 19.85
CA ILE A 243 -8.30 -19.27 19.29
C ILE A 243 -9.29 -18.96 18.15
N THR A 244 -10.15 -17.95 18.32
CA THR A 244 -11.07 -17.54 17.25
C THR A 244 -10.31 -17.02 16.02
N MET A 245 -9.22 -16.26 16.20
CA MET A 245 -8.40 -15.79 15.08
C MET A 245 -7.72 -16.95 14.33
N VAL A 246 -7.26 -17.99 15.04
CA VAL A 246 -6.72 -19.20 14.40
C VAL A 246 -7.79 -19.92 13.58
N ALA A 247 -9.01 -20.03 14.11
CA ALA A 247 -10.12 -20.64 13.37
C ALA A 247 -10.44 -19.87 12.07
N ILE A 248 -10.45 -18.54 12.12
CA ILE A 248 -10.66 -17.69 10.94
C ILE A 248 -9.50 -17.83 9.93
N PHE A 249 -8.26 -18.02 10.41
CA PHE A 249 -7.07 -18.22 9.56
C PHE A 249 -7.09 -19.53 8.77
N LEU A 250 -7.91 -20.51 9.13
CA LEU A 250 -8.12 -21.70 8.29
C LEU A 250 -8.83 -21.33 6.96
N GLY A 251 -9.59 -20.23 6.95
CA GLY A 251 -10.26 -19.73 5.76
C GLY A 251 -9.31 -19.38 4.59
N PRO A 252 -8.30 -18.49 4.73
CA PRO A 252 -7.38 -18.21 3.62
C PRO A 252 -6.59 -19.45 3.19
N VAL A 253 -6.26 -20.35 4.13
CA VAL A 253 -5.57 -21.63 3.85
C VAL A 253 -6.44 -22.58 3.02
N THR A 254 -7.77 -22.53 3.17
CA THR A 254 -8.70 -23.32 2.34
C THR A 254 -9.00 -22.64 1.01
N ILE A 255 -9.19 -21.32 0.99
CA ILE A 255 -9.48 -20.52 -0.22
C ILE A 255 -8.35 -20.61 -1.25
N ILE A 256 -7.08 -20.72 -0.83
CA ILE A 256 -5.97 -20.84 -1.78
C ILE A 256 -6.10 -22.06 -2.70
N TRP A 257 -6.78 -23.13 -2.28
CA TRP A 257 -6.98 -24.31 -3.11
C TRP A 257 -7.95 -24.07 -4.27
N LEU A 258 -8.85 -23.09 -4.11
CA LEU A 258 -9.78 -22.63 -5.14
C LEU A 258 -9.12 -21.66 -6.13
N LEU A 259 -7.95 -21.11 -5.81
CA LEU A 259 -7.26 -20.14 -6.66
C LEU A 259 -6.66 -20.86 -7.89
N PRO A 260 -7.14 -20.60 -9.11
CA PRO A 260 -6.51 -21.13 -10.32
C PRO A 260 -5.19 -20.40 -10.60
N GLU A 261 -4.28 -21.08 -11.30
CA GLU A 261 -3.00 -20.49 -11.65
C GLU A 261 -3.17 -19.30 -12.61
N THR A 262 -2.46 -18.21 -12.30
CA THR A 262 -2.52 -16.93 -13.03
C THR A 262 -1.25 -16.64 -13.83
N ASN A 263 -0.16 -17.36 -13.60
CA ASN A 263 1.07 -17.19 -14.37
C ASN A 263 0.84 -17.55 -15.85
N PRO A 264 1.00 -16.61 -16.79
CA PRO A 264 0.65 -16.83 -18.20
C PRO A 264 1.57 -17.84 -18.88
N VAL A 265 2.84 -17.98 -18.46
CA VAL A 265 3.76 -18.96 -19.03
C VAL A 265 3.29 -20.37 -18.69
N LEU A 266 2.86 -20.59 -17.45
CA LEU A 266 2.36 -21.89 -17.02
C LEU A 266 0.98 -22.18 -17.61
N VAL A 267 0.10 -21.17 -17.69
CA VAL A 267 -1.21 -21.30 -18.35
C VAL A 267 -1.05 -21.66 -19.83
N ASN A 268 -0.14 -21.01 -20.55
CA ASN A 268 0.13 -21.31 -21.96
C ASN A 268 0.69 -22.73 -22.14
N ARG A 269 1.58 -23.19 -21.25
CA ARG A 269 2.05 -24.59 -21.26
C ARG A 269 0.90 -25.58 -21.05
N ILE A 270 0.02 -25.33 -20.09
CA ILE A 270 -1.12 -26.23 -19.80
C ILE A 270 -2.07 -26.32 -21.00
N THR A 271 -2.30 -25.21 -21.73
CA THR A 271 -3.16 -25.22 -22.93
C THR A 271 -2.51 -25.85 -24.16
N LEU A 272 -1.18 -26.02 -24.18
CA LEU A 272 -0.41 -26.53 -25.33
C LEU A 272 -0.02 -28.01 -25.20
N VAL A 273 -0.33 -28.69 -24.08
CA VAL A 273 -0.02 -30.11 -23.90
C VAL A 273 -1.19 -30.96 -24.44
N PRO A 274 -1.04 -31.66 -25.59
CA PRO A 274 -1.93 -32.77 -25.94
C PRO A 274 -1.73 -33.93 -24.93
N PRO A 275 -2.72 -34.82 -24.75
CA PRO A 275 -2.63 -35.92 -23.78
C PRO A 275 -1.36 -36.75 -24.02
N PRO A 276 -0.71 -37.26 -22.95
CA PRO A 276 0.62 -37.84 -23.07
C PRO A 276 0.54 -39.18 -23.81
N GLU A 277 1.21 -39.27 -24.95
CA GLU A 277 1.76 -40.55 -25.39
C GLU A 277 2.89 -40.93 -24.43
N ALA A 278 2.73 -42.10 -23.82
CA ALA A 278 3.71 -42.68 -22.94
C ALA A 278 4.99 -42.96 -23.73
N ASN A 279 6.02 -42.14 -23.55
CA ASN A 279 7.38 -42.59 -23.26
C ASN A 279 8.33 -41.42 -23.00
N ASP A 280 9.40 -41.77 -22.29
CA ASP A 280 10.57 -40.97 -21.96
C ASP A 280 10.46 -40.00 -20.78
N THR A 281 10.84 -40.53 -19.62
CA THR A 281 11.25 -39.79 -18.43
C THR A 281 12.67 -39.23 -18.62
N PRO A 282 12.88 -37.91 -18.70
CA PRO A 282 14.20 -37.36 -18.42
C PRO A 282 14.32 -37.20 -16.90
N CYS A 283 15.19 -38.00 -16.30
CA CYS A 283 15.65 -37.83 -14.94
C CYS A 283 16.35 -36.46 -14.80
N VAL A 284 15.68 -35.50 -14.15
CA VAL A 284 16.29 -34.20 -13.81
C VAL A 284 17.24 -34.41 -12.65
N GLN A 285 18.52 -34.63 -12.97
CA GLN A 285 19.62 -34.58 -12.03
C GLN A 285 19.78 -33.15 -11.51
N THR A 286 19.35 -32.90 -10.28
CA THR A 286 19.44 -31.58 -9.63
C THR A 286 20.88 -31.34 -9.15
N ASP A 287 21.70 -30.78 -10.03
CA ASP A 287 23.12 -30.52 -9.77
C ASP A 287 23.33 -29.39 -8.73
N ARG A 288 24.07 -29.70 -7.66
CA ARG A 288 24.33 -28.84 -6.49
C ARG A 288 25.06 -27.53 -6.87
N ARG A 289 25.73 -27.50 -8.04
CA ARG A 289 26.36 -26.30 -8.62
C ARG A 289 25.36 -25.24 -9.09
N GLN A 290 24.11 -25.60 -9.42
CA GLN A 290 23.10 -24.64 -9.86
C GLN A 290 22.61 -23.71 -8.73
N VAL A 291 22.64 -24.15 -7.47
CA VAL A 291 22.16 -23.34 -6.34
C VAL A 291 23.06 -22.11 -6.11
N CYS A 292 24.38 -22.30 -6.12
CA CYS A 292 25.35 -21.22 -5.93
C CYS A 292 25.31 -20.22 -7.11
N GLN A 293 25.13 -20.72 -8.35
CA GLN A 293 24.96 -19.90 -9.55
C GLN A 293 23.64 -19.10 -9.53
N ARG A 294 22.56 -19.68 -8.96
CA ARG A 294 21.26 -19.02 -8.77
C ARG A 294 21.29 -17.92 -7.71
N PHE A 295 22.06 -18.08 -6.63
CA PHE A 295 22.34 -17.01 -5.65
C PHE A 295 23.19 -15.89 -6.25
N CYS A 296 24.19 -16.22 -7.06
CA CYS A 296 24.98 -15.23 -7.78
C CYS A 296 24.11 -14.43 -8.77
N ALA A 297 23.21 -15.11 -9.50
CA ALA A 297 22.23 -14.46 -10.36
C ALA A 297 21.23 -13.60 -9.59
N MET A 298 20.85 -13.97 -8.35
CA MET A 298 20.03 -13.15 -7.45
C MET A 298 20.73 -11.84 -7.09
N TRP A 299 21.98 -11.93 -6.64
CA TRP A 299 22.83 -10.78 -6.34
C TRP A 299 23.03 -9.88 -7.56
N ILE A 300 23.24 -10.46 -8.75
CA ILE A 300 23.37 -9.72 -10.01
C ILE A 300 22.06 -8.99 -10.37
N THR A 301 20.90 -9.63 -10.19
CA THR A 301 19.60 -8.99 -10.50
C THR A 301 19.36 -7.81 -9.55
N MET A 302 19.57 -8.02 -8.24
CA MET A 302 19.48 -6.97 -7.22
C MET A 302 20.45 -5.82 -7.51
N ARG A 303 21.69 -6.14 -7.91
CA ARG A 303 22.70 -5.15 -8.32
C ARG A 303 22.29 -4.42 -9.60
N SER A 304 21.63 -5.09 -10.55
CA SER A 304 21.16 -4.46 -11.80
C SER A 304 19.98 -3.53 -11.54
N THR A 305 19.03 -3.94 -10.69
CA THR A 305 17.92 -3.09 -10.25
C THR A 305 18.49 -1.89 -9.52
N ALA A 306 19.35 -2.09 -8.51
CA ALA A 306 20.00 -1.02 -7.79
C ALA A 306 20.80 -0.07 -8.70
N LYS A 307 21.54 -0.58 -9.70
CA LYS A 307 22.26 0.25 -10.68
C LYS A 307 21.32 1.06 -11.59
N CYS A 308 20.22 0.47 -12.05
CA CYS A 308 19.21 1.16 -12.86
C CYS A 308 18.48 2.24 -12.02
N THR A 309 18.14 1.90 -10.79
CA THR A 309 17.58 2.81 -9.78
C THR A 309 18.52 3.98 -9.49
N LEU A 310 19.82 3.71 -9.31
CA LEU A 310 20.85 4.72 -9.13
C LEU A 310 21.04 5.59 -10.39
N SER A 311 20.90 4.98 -11.57
CA SER A 311 20.97 5.70 -12.86
C SER A 311 19.82 6.68 -13.05
N ILE A 312 18.60 6.36 -12.60
CA ILE A 312 17.45 7.26 -12.64
C ILE A 312 17.60 8.37 -11.58
N LEU A 313 18.16 8.06 -10.42
CA LEU A 313 18.50 9.09 -9.43
C LEU A 313 19.61 10.01 -9.94
N ALA A 314 20.51 9.49 -10.78
CA ALA A 314 21.60 10.23 -11.41
C ALA A 314 21.18 11.07 -12.63
N THR A 315 19.94 10.97 -13.14
CA THR A 315 19.46 11.84 -14.24
C THR A 315 19.23 13.29 -13.82
N HIS A 316 19.53 13.69 -12.57
CA HIS A 316 19.55 15.08 -12.10
C HIS A 316 18.25 15.89 -12.26
N ASN A 317 17.08 15.26 -12.44
CA ASN A 317 15.80 15.98 -12.44
C ASN A 317 15.42 16.35 -10.99
N PRO A 318 15.48 17.63 -10.58
CA PRO A 318 15.26 18.04 -9.19
C PRO A 318 13.83 17.73 -8.72
N GLU A 319 12.84 17.79 -9.61
CA GLU A 319 11.43 17.52 -9.32
C GLU A 319 11.19 16.06 -8.92
N SER A 320 11.81 15.11 -9.64
CA SER A 320 11.70 13.69 -9.33
C SER A 320 12.35 13.36 -7.99
N LEU A 321 13.51 13.95 -7.69
CA LEU A 321 14.21 13.74 -6.42
C LEU A 321 13.41 14.31 -5.23
N LEU A 322 12.80 15.48 -5.39
CA LEU A 322 11.88 16.04 -4.41
C LEU A 322 10.64 15.15 -4.23
N GLY A 323 10.05 14.66 -5.32
CA GLY A 323 8.93 13.72 -5.27
C GLY A 323 9.26 12.43 -4.51
N PHE A 324 10.43 11.84 -4.72
CA PHE A 324 10.86 10.64 -3.99
C PHE A 324 11.10 10.93 -2.50
N SER A 325 11.65 12.11 -2.20
CA SER A 325 11.83 12.56 -0.81
C SER A 325 10.49 12.71 -0.10
N LEU A 326 9.47 13.28 -0.77
CA LEU A 326 8.10 13.38 -0.24
C LEU A 326 7.47 12.01 -0.01
N LEU A 327 7.66 11.07 -0.94
CA LEU A 327 7.16 9.70 -0.80
C LEU A 327 7.79 8.99 0.41
N ILE A 328 9.12 9.05 0.54
CA ILE A 328 9.85 8.46 1.67
C ILE A 328 9.35 9.06 2.99
N LEU A 329 9.24 10.38 3.06
CA LEU A 329 8.79 11.08 4.25
C LEU A 329 7.36 10.70 4.63
N TYR A 330 6.46 10.58 3.66
CA TYR A 330 5.09 10.12 3.91
C TYR A 330 5.06 8.71 4.51
N VAL A 331 5.76 7.76 3.89
CA VAL A 331 5.77 6.36 4.34
C VAL A 331 6.40 6.24 5.72
N LEU A 332 7.46 7.01 5.99
CA LEU A 332 8.14 7.08 7.26
C LEU A 332 7.24 7.57 8.40
N ILE A 333 6.33 8.51 8.13
CA ILE A 333 5.43 9.10 9.15
C ILE A 333 4.20 8.22 9.40
N VAL A 334 3.56 7.72 8.33
CA VAL A 334 2.18 7.23 8.40
C VAL A 334 2.08 5.76 8.78
N PHE A 335 2.93 4.89 8.23
CA PHE A 335 2.85 3.45 8.50
C PHE A 335 3.21 3.05 9.93
N PRO A 336 4.24 3.63 10.58
CA PRO A 336 4.66 3.17 11.91
C PRO A 336 3.75 3.60 13.06
N GLU A 337 2.85 4.57 12.85
CA GLU A 337 1.97 5.10 13.90
C GLU A 337 1.20 4.00 14.65
N GLY A 338 0.68 3.01 13.93
CA GLY A 338 -0.06 1.88 14.51
C GLY A 338 0.78 0.94 15.40
N GLN A 339 2.11 1.10 15.47
CA GLN A 339 3.00 0.32 16.34
C GLN A 339 3.03 0.85 17.78
N PHE A 340 2.78 2.13 18.00
CA PHE A 340 2.90 2.73 19.33
C PHE A 340 1.70 3.57 19.75
N LEU A 341 0.81 3.95 18.81
CA LEU A 341 -0.36 4.77 19.11
C LEU A 341 -1.25 4.18 20.21
N PHE A 342 -1.42 2.86 20.27
CA PHE A 342 -2.22 2.24 21.32
C PHE A 342 -1.61 2.44 22.72
N LEU A 343 -0.28 2.44 22.85
CA LEU A 343 0.40 2.71 24.13
C LEU A 343 0.08 4.12 24.63
N TYR A 344 0.10 5.08 23.70
CA TYR A 344 -0.26 6.46 23.99
C TYR A 344 -1.73 6.62 24.39
N LEU A 345 -2.65 5.94 23.69
CA LEU A 345 -4.09 6.02 23.99
C LEU A 345 -4.49 5.26 25.26
N MET A 346 -3.72 4.26 25.66
CA MET A 346 -3.91 3.53 26.92
C MET A 346 -3.30 4.24 28.12
N SER A 347 -2.50 5.30 27.91
CA SER A 347 -1.94 6.10 29.00
C SER A 347 -2.97 7.08 29.55
N LYS A 348 -2.70 7.60 30.76
CA LYS A 348 -3.35 8.81 31.23
C LYS A 348 -3.01 9.98 30.27
N PRO A 349 -3.93 10.94 30.07
CA PRO A 349 -5.27 11.02 30.64
C PRO A 349 -6.34 10.19 29.91
N PHE A 350 -6.05 9.60 28.76
CA PHE A 350 -7.06 8.93 27.92
C PHE A 350 -7.65 7.67 28.57
N CYS A 351 -6.80 6.81 29.12
CA CYS A 351 -7.18 5.54 29.75
C CYS A 351 -8.13 4.68 28.88
N TRP A 352 -7.88 4.61 27.58
CA TRP A 352 -8.74 3.83 26.67
C TRP A 352 -8.60 2.33 26.90
N THR A 353 -9.72 1.62 26.91
CA THR A 353 -9.73 0.15 26.93
C THR A 353 -9.37 -0.41 25.54
N PRO A 354 -9.06 -1.71 25.43
CA PRO A 354 -8.83 -2.34 24.13
C PRO A 354 -10.02 -2.20 23.16
N GLU A 355 -11.27 -2.20 23.63
CA GLU A 355 -12.43 -1.94 22.78
C GLU A 355 -12.40 -0.52 22.20
N HIS A 356 -12.11 0.49 23.02
CA HIS A 356 -12.00 1.88 22.56
C HIS A 356 -10.88 2.06 21.51
N VAL A 357 -9.70 1.48 21.75
CA VAL A 357 -8.59 1.52 20.79
C VAL A 357 -8.96 0.78 19.49
N GLY A 358 -9.59 -0.39 19.60
CA GLY A 358 -10.05 -1.18 18.46
C GLY A 358 -11.07 -0.44 17.59
N LEU A 359 -12.10 0.12 18.24
CA LEU A 359 -13.13 0.93 17.57
C LEU A 359 -12.53 2.19 16.92
N TYR A 360 -11.62 2.87 17.59
CA TYR A 360 -10.92 4.03 17.03
C TYR A 360 -10.13 3.67 15.77
N ASN A 361 -9.31 2.62 15.83
CA ASN A 361 -8.51 2.17 14.69
C ASN A 361 -9.40 1.72 13.53
N GLY A 362 -10.49 1.02 13.83
CA GLY A 362 -11.48 0.58 12.85
C GLY A 362 -12.20 1.75 12.18
N PHE A 363 -12.68 2.71 12.96
CA PHE A 363 -13.35 3.91 12.45
C PHE A 363 -12.41 4.76 11.58
N SER A 364 -11.18 5.02 12.05
CA SER A 364 -10.17 5.77 11.31
C SER A 364 -9.83 5.09 9.97
N SER A 365 -9.66 3.77 9.99
CA SER A 365 -9.37 2.97 8.79
C SER A 365 -10.54 3.00 7.80
N LEU A 366 -11.77 2.80 8.27
CA LEU A 366 -12.99 2.85 7.45
C LEU A 366 -13.15 4.21 6.74
N LEU A 367 -12.96 5.30 7.49
CA LEU A 367 -13.09 6.65 6.95
C LEU A 367 -11.97 6.95 5.94
N SER A 368 -10.74 6.52 6.24
CA SER A 368 -9.62 6.65 5.31
C SER A 368 -9.84 5.85 4.01
N ALA A 369 -10.40 4.64 4.09
CA ALA A 369 -10.72 3.80 2.93
C ALA A 369 -11.77 4.44 2.02
N GLY A 370 -12.78 5.09 2.60
CA GLY A 370 -13.79 5.84 1.84
C GLY A 370 -13.17 7.01 1.07
N VAL A 371 -12.28 7.78 1.71
CA VAL A 371 -11.60 8.92 1.10
C VAL A 371 -10.62 8.46 0.01
N THR A 372 -9.85 7.38 0.21
CA THR A 372 -8.95 6.85 -0.84
C THR A 372 -9.73 6.37 -2.05
N MET A 373 -10.83 5.66 -1.85
CA MET A 373 -11.65 5.15 -2.96
C MET A 373 -12.25 6.31 -3.77
N LEU A 374 -12.76 7.34 -3.11
CA LEU A 374 -13.29 8.54 -3.76
C LEU A 374 -12.21 9.25 -4.59
N LEU A 375 -11.02 9.47 -4.01
CA LEU A 375 -9.93 10.15 -4.71
C LEU A 375 -9.35 9.31 -5.85
N THR A 376 -9.29 7.99 -5.68
CA THR A 376 -8.91 7.08 -6.76
C THR A 376 -9.94 7.13 -7.91
N ALA A 377 -11.24 7.19 -7.60
CA ALA A 377 -12.26 7.36 -8.63
C ALA A 377 -12.12 8.71 -9.36
N ILE A 378 -11.82 9.79 -8.64
CA ILE A 378 -11.58 11.12 -9.22
C ILE A 378 -10.34 11.12 -10.13
N THR A 379 -9.23 10.48 -9.71
CA THR A 379 -8.01 10.39 -10.54
C THR A 379 -8.24 9.57 -11.81
N VAL A 380 -8.98 8.46 -11.73
CA VAL A 380 -9.35 7.69 -12.93
C VAL A 380 -10.26 8.50 -13.86
N TRP A 381 -11.19 9.27 -13.29
CA TRP A 381 -12.07 10.15 -14.06
C TRP A 381 -11.30 11.29 -14.74
N SER A 382 -10.32 11.89 -14.05
CA SER A 382 -9.51 12.99 -14.60
C SER A 382 -8.58 12.53 -15.74
N MET A 383 -8.17 11.26 -15.74
CA MET A 383 -7.36 10.67 -16.81
C MET A 383 -8.15 10.38 -18.10
N LYS A 384 -9.48 10.56 -18.14
CA LYS A 384 -10.30 10.28 -19.34
C LYS A 384 -10.03 11.35 -20.42
N PRO A 385 -9.72 10.98 -21.68
CA PRO A 385 -9.41 11.97 -22.71
C PRO A 385 -10.70 12.75 -23.01
N ARG A 386 -10.62 14.08 -23.06
CA ARG A 386 -11.78 14.94 -23.38
C ARG A 386 -12.14 14.97 -24.86
N ALA A 387 -11.32 14.37 -25.74
CA ALA A 387 -11.60 14.31 -27.17
C ALA A 387 -12.64 13.24 -27.49
N ASN A 388 -13.82 13.67 -27.95
CA ASN A 388 -14.75 12.81 -28.66
C ASN A 388 -14.15 12.47 -30.04
N PRO A 389 -14.12 11.20 -30.47
CA PRO A 389 -13.60 10.81 -31.78
C PRO A 389 -14.52 11.20 -32.96
N SER A 390 -15.61 11.94 -32.72
CA SER A 390 -16.60 12.28 -33.74
C SER A 390 -16.13 13.30 -34.79
N HIS A 391 -14.97 13.94 -34.60
CA HIS A 391 -14.42 14.90 -35.57
C HIS A 391 -13.58 14.27 -36.68
N LEU A 392 -13.26 12.97 -36.63
CA LEU A 392 -12.50 12.28 -37.67
C LEU A 392 -13.38 11.59 -38.72
N THR A 393 -14.70 11.81 -38.69
CA THR A 393 -15.67 11.20 -39.63
C THR A 393 -16.64 12.21 -40.25
N GLN A 394 -16.31 13.51 -40.29
CA GLN A 394 -17.11 14.44 -41.09
C GLN A 394 -16.56 14.48 -42.51
N ASP A 395 -17.33 13.91 -43.44
CA ASP A 395 -17.15 14.10 -44.88
C ASP A 395 -17.08 15.62 -45.20
N PRO A 396 -16.13 16.08 -46.03
CA PRO A 396 -16.00 17.49 -46.34
C PRO A 396 -17.21 17.98 -47.16
N SER A 397 -17.78 19.11 -46.76
CA SER A 397 -18.83 19.82 -47.50
C SER A 397 -18.22 20.60 -48.68
N PRO A 398 -18.95 20.70 -49.82
CA PRO A 398 -18.42 21.23 -51.09
C PRO A 398 -18.17 22.75 -51.12
N GLU A 399 -18.29 23.46 -49.99
CA GLU A 399 -17.98 24.90 -49.89
C GLU A 399 -16.53 25.17 -49.49
N SER A 400 -15.77 24.13 -49.14
CA SER A 400 -14.37 24.22 -48.68
C SER A 400 -13.33 24.25 -49.82
N ASP A 401 -13.69 23.82 -51.04
CA ASP A 401 -12.77 23.73 -52.18
C ASP A 401 -12.35 25.11 -52.73
N ASN A 402 -13.18 26.15 -52.56
CA ASN A 402 -12.88 27.49 -53.08
C ASN A 402 -11.90 28.28 -52.21
N LEU A 403 -11.66 27.87 -50.96
CA LEU A 403 -10.67 28.49 -50.07
C LEU A 403 -9.34 27.72 -50.03
N LEU A 404 -9.33 26.45 -50.43
CA LEU A 404 -8.15 25.58 -50.51
C LEU A 404 -7.21 25.94 -51.68
N SER A 405 -7.76 26.42 -52.80
CA SER A 405 -6.95 26.83 -53.98
C SER A 405 -6.08 28.08 -53.77
N ARG A 406 -6.22 28.78 -52.64
CA ARG A 406 -5.41 29.96 -52.30
C ARG A 406 -4.35 29.69 -51.21
N ALA A 407 -4.30 28.45 -50.69
CA ALA A 407 -3.42 28.04 -49.60
C ALA A 407 -2.36 26.99 -50.02
N GLU A 408 -2.27 26.64 -51.31
CA GLU A 408 -1.32 25.62 -51.82
C GLU A 408 0.16 25.98 -51.62
N ASP A 409 0.50 27.25 -51.34
CA ASP A 409 1.89 27.64 -51.06
C ASP A 409 2.28 27.57 -49.55
N ASN A 410 1.34 27.32 -48.63
CA ASN A 410 1.58 27.42 -47.17
C ASN A 410 1.08 26.21 -46.34
N GLU A 411 0.62 25.13 -46.97
CA GLU A 411 0.18 23.89 -46.30
C GLU A 411 1.13 23.37 -45.19
N PRO A 412 2.46 23.24 -45.40
CA PRO A 412 3.34 22.74 -44.34
C PRO A 412 3.51 23.74 -43.18
N VAL A 413 3.26 25.03 -43.41
CA VAL A 413 3.37 26.09 -42.41
C VAL A 413 2.12 26.13 -41.53
N ILE A 414 0.93 25.95 -42.13
CA ILE A 414 -0.35 25.95 -41.39
C ILE A 414 -0.45 24.70 -40.50
N GLU A 415 -0.07 23.52 -41.02
CA GLU A 415 -0.06 22.27 -40.25
C GLU A 415 1.01 22.29 -39.11
N ALA A 416 2.15 22.94 -39.34
CA ALA A 416 3.16 23.18 -38.31
C ALA A 416 2.69 24.19 -37.24
N ILE A 417 1.91 25.20 -37.61
CA ILE A 417 1.35 26.19 -36.66
C ILE A 417 0.23 25.55 -35.84
N GLU A 418 -0.65 24.74 -36.45
CA GLU A 418 -1.76 24.08 -35.76
C GLU A 418 -1.26 22.96 -34.83
N SER A 419 -0.24 22.20 -35.25
CA SER A 419 0.43 21.21 -34.38
C SER A 419 1.17 21.87 -33.22
N ARG A 420 1.81 23.04 -33.44
CA ARG A 420 2.49 23.81 -32.38
C ARG A 420 1.50 24.41 -31.39
N ALA A 421 0.41 25.01 -31.85
CA ALA A 421 -0.65 25.55 -31.00
C ALA A 421 -1.33 24.44 -30.17
N THR A 422 -1.58 23.28 -30.78
CA THR A 422 -2.13 22.11 -30.08
C THR A 422 -1.15 21.56 -29.04
N TYR A 423 0.14 21.51 -29.37
CA TYR A 423 1.20 21.10 -28.45
C TYR A 423 1.34 22.06 -27.24
N ASP A 424 1.28 23.37 -27.46
CA ASP A 424 1.36 24.37 -26.39
C ASP A 424 0.14 24.32 -25.46
N VAL A 425 -1.06 24.16 -26.00
CA VAL A 425 -2.30 23.98 -25.20
C VAL A 425 -2.25 22.69 -24.37
N LEU A 426 -1.77 21.59 -24.97
CA LEU A 426 -1.61 20.31 -24.26
C LEU A 426 -0.57 20.42 -23.14
N THR A 427 0.57 21.03 -23.42
CA THR A 427 1.65 21.24 -22.45
C THR A 427 1.17 22.12 -21.30
N HIS A 428 0.50 23.23 -21.58
CA HIS A 428 -0.10 24.09 -20.57
C HIS A 428 -1.11 23.33 -19.68
N HIS A 429 -1.98 22.50 -20.28
CA HIS A 429 -2.90 21.66 -19.52
C HIS A 429 -2.20 20.65 -18.59
N VAL A 430 -1.11 20.03 -19.05
CA VAL A 430 -0.31 19.09 -18.24
C VAL A 430 0.35 19.82 -17.06
N ILE A 431 0.98 20.98 -17.30
CA ILE A 431 1.65 21.77 -16.25
C ILE A 431 0.63 22.23 -15.19
N VAL A 432 -0.53 22.74 -15.60
CA VAL A 432 -1.61 23.14 -14.68
C VAL A 432 -2.15 21.93 -13.90
N GLY A 433 -2.24 20.75 -14.53
CA GLY A 433 -2.59 19.51 -13.87
C GLY A 433 -1.60 19.10 -12.77
N ARG A 434 -0.28 19.18 -13.06
CA ARG A 434 0.79 18.94 -12.09
C ARG A 434 0.73 19.92 -10.92
N LEU A 435 0.48 21.20 -11.20
CA LEU A 435 0.33 22.23 -10.17
C LEU A 435 -0.82 21.89 -9.20
N ARG A 436 -1.99 21.50 -9.73
CA ARG A 436 -3.13 21.08 -8.89
C ARG A 436 -2.81 19.86 -8.04
N MET A 437 -2.15 18.85 -8.61
CA MET A 437 -1.71 17.67 -7.86
C MET A 437 -0.79 18.05 -6.69
N MET A 438 0.16 18.96 -6.89
CA MET A 438 1.07 19.40 -5.83
C MET A 438 0.39 20.28 -4.78
N ILE A 439 -0.61 21.09 -5.14
CA ILE A 439 -1.44 21.81 -4.16
C ILE A 439 -2.18 20.80 -3.26
N TYR A 440 -2.73 19.72 -3.81
CA TYR A 440 -3.34 18.66 -3.00
C TYR A 440 -2.34 17.99 -2.06
N VAL A 441 -1.12 17.70 -2.54
CA VAL A 441 -0.04 17.14 -1.72
C VAL A 441 0.34 18.10 -0.60
N PHE A 442 0.42 19.41 -0.87
CA PHE A 442 0.74 20.42 0.13
C PHE A 442 -0.34 20.49 1.22
N VAL A 443 -1.62 20.55 0.82
CA VAL A 443 -2.74 20.53 1.76
C VAL A 443 -2.72 19.25 2.59
N ALA A 444 -2.45 18.10 1.98
CA ALA A 444 -2.40 16.83 2.69
C ALA A 444 -1.25 16.75 3.72
N PHE A 445 -0.06 17.27 3.40
CA PHE A 445 1.04 17.38 4.37
C PHE A 445 0.72 18.39 5.49
N LEU A 446 0.04 19.50 5.16
CA LEU A 446 -0.37 20.51 6.13
C LEU A 446 -1.40 19.94 7.12
N THR A 447 -2.43 19.23 6.64
CA THR A 447 -3.41 18.59 7.52
C THR A 447 -2.82 17.42 8.29
N LEU A 448 -1.86 16.68 7.71
CA LEU A 448 -1.10 15.66 8.41
C LEU A 448 -0.26 16.27 9.54
N MET A 449 0.45 17.38 9.29
CA MET A 449 1.21 18.11 10.30
C MET A 449 0.29 18.57 11.44
N LEU A 450 -0.86 19.18 11.12
CA LEU A 450 -1.82 19.62 12.12
C LEU A 450 -2.39 18.44 12.93
N SER A 451 -2.72 17.33 12.28
CA SER A 451 -3.15 16.09 12.93
C SER A 451 -2.11 15.58 13.94
N LYS A 452 -0.82 15.57 13.57
CA LYS A 452 0.26 15.14 14.46
C LYS A 452 0.51 16.11 15.61
N LEU A 453 0.41 17.42 15.38
CA LEU A 453 0.50 18.43 16.45
C LEU A 453 -0.62 18.25 17.47
N LEU A 454 -1.85 18.08 16.99
CA LEU A 454 -3.00 17.79 17.85
C LEU A 454 -2.73 16.54 18.68
N LEU A 455 -2.34 15.43 18.05
CA LEU A 455 -2.06 14.19 18.76
C LEU A 455 -0.92 14.34 19.79
N GLY A 456 0.11 15.13 19.49
CA GLY A 456 1.22 15.41 20.41
C GLY A 456 0.86 16.24 21.64
N PHE A 457 -0.13 17.13 21.54
CA PHE A 457 -0.60 17.93 22.68
C PHE A 457 -1.88 17.39 23.34
N ALA A 458 -2.48 16.33 22.78
CA ALA A 458 -3.75 15.81 23.28
C ALA A 458 -3.71 15.42 24.77
N PHE A 459 -2.60 14.83 25.24
CA PHE A 459 -2.47 14.40 26.64
C PHE A 459 -2.42 15.54 27.67
N MET A 460 -2.19 16.79 27.24
CA MET A 460 -2.16 17.95 28.13
C MET A 460 -3.56 18.43 28.54
N LEU A 461 -4.60 17.96 27.86
CA LEU A 461 -5.98 18.34 28.13
C LEU A 461 -6.63 17.33 29.10
N PRO A 462 -7.54 17.79 29.98
CA PRO A 462 -8.35 16.89 30.79
C PRO A 462 -9.36 16.11 29.92
N ASN A 463 -9.82 14.96 30.42
CA ASN A 463 -10.99 14.29 29.83
C ASN A 463 -12.25 15.15 30.01
N PRO A 464 -13.17 15.22 29.03
CA PRO A 464 -13.19 14.50 27.74
C PRO A 464 -12.48 15.23 26.58
N ALA A 465 -11.93 16.43 26.80
CA ALA A 465 -11.36 17.27 25.74
C ALA A 465 -10.17 16.62 25.03
N CYS A 466 -9.31 15.88 25.75
CA CYS A 466 -8.20 15.14 25.15
C CYS A 466 -8.68 14.08 24.14
N THR A 467 -9.71 13.30 24.50
CA THR A 467 -10.33 12.29 23.63
C THR A 467 -10.97 12.93 22.39
N GLN A 468 -11.67 14.06 22.55
CA GLN A 468 -12.22 14.81 21.41
C GLN A 468 -11.12 15.28 20.45
N LEU A 469 -10.00 15.76 20.98
CA LEU A 469 -8.88 16.25 20.19
C LEU A 469 -8.22 15.12 19.37
N VAL A 470 -8.16 13.89 19.92
CA VAL A 470 -7.74 12.68 19.18
C VAL A 470 -8.69 12.36 18.04
N PHE A 471 -10.00 12.53 18.18
CA PHE A 471 -10.93 12.33 17.06
C PHE A 471 -10.80 13.43 15.99
N VAL A 472 -10.61 14.69 16.39
CA VAL A 472 -10.37 15.80 15.46
C VAL A 472 -9.10 15.54 14.63
N SER A 473 -8.04 15.00 15.25
CA SER A 473 -6.81 14.66 14.54
C SER A 473 -7.03 13.59 13.46
N VAL A 474 -7.94 12.63 13.66
CA VAL A 474 -8.31 11.64 12.64
C VAL A 474 -8.92 12.30 11.42
N PHE A 475 -9.89 13.20 11.61
CA PHE A 475 -10.55 13.90 10.49
C PHE A 475 -9.56 14.70 9.65
N LEU A 476 -8.62 15.39 10.28
CA LEU A 476 -7.54 16.09 9.59
C LEU A 476 -6.57 15.13 8.88
N GLY A 477 -6.39 13.94 9.44
CA GLY A 477 -5.53 12.89 8.90
C GLY A 477 -6.12 12.15 7.70
N LEU A 478 -7.41 12.28 7.36
CA LEU A 478 -8.04 11.46 6.31
C LEU A 478 -7.43 11.64 4.93
N VAL A 479 -7.05 12.88 4.60
CA VAL A 479 -6.46 13.21 3.30
C VAL A 479 -5.12 12.49 3.08
N ARG A 480 -4.44 12.07 4.17
CA ARG A 480 -3.13 11.40 4.10
C ARG A 480 -3.15 10.18 3.20
N ALA A 481 -4.26 9.46 3.13
CA ALA A 481 -4.32 8.20 2.41
C ALA A 481 -4.26 8.38 0.87
N SER A 482 -4.48 9.61 0.37
CA SER A 482 -4.40 9.97 -1.05
C SER A 482 -3.02 10.40 -1.54
N LEU A 483 -2.04 10.55 -0.64
CA LEU A 483 -0.71 11.06 -0.97
C LEU A 483 0.06 10.13 -1.92
N VAL A 484 0.07 8.83 -1.65
CA VAL A 484 0.80 7.85 -2.49
C VAL A 484 0.24 7.78 -3.92
N PRO A 485 -1.09 7.66 -4.14
CA PRO A 485 -1.66 7.72 -5.49
C PRO A 485 -1.34 9.03 -6.23
N THR A 486 -1.42 10.17 -5.53
CA THR A 486 -1.14 11.48 -6.14
C THR A 486 0.32 11.61 -6.54
N LEU A 487 1.26 11.15 -5.70
CA LEU A 487 2.69 11.12 -6.02
C LEU A 487 2.98 10.16 -7.18
N LYS A 488 2.37 8.97 -7.21
CA LYS A 488 2.47 8.03 -8.33
C LYS A 488 1.98 8.64 -9.65
N SER A 489 0.86 9.36 -9.62
CA SER A 489 0.34 10.10 -10.77
C SER A 489 1.27 11.22 -11.22
N PHE A 490 1.86 11.96 -10.28
CA PHE A 490 2.83 13.01 -10.56
C PHE A 490 4.09 12.46 -11.23
N PHE A 491 4.67 11.37 -10.70
CA PHE A 491 5.80 10.68 -11.31
C PHE A 491 5.50 10.22 -12.74
N SER A 492 4.30 9.66 -12.96
CA SER A 492 3.86 9.24 -14.30
C SER A 492 3.70 10.40 -15.28
N ALA A 493 3.45 11.62 -14.80
CA ALA A 493 3.27 12.81 -15.64
C ALA A 493 4.61 13.47 -16.04
N ILE A 494 5.65 13.33 -15.22
CA ILE A 494 6.99 13.90 -15.50
C ILE A 494 7.80 13.00 -16.44
N HIS A 495 7.55 11.69 -16.40
CA HIS A 495 8.37 10.71 -17.08
C HIS A 495 7.64 10.06 -18.27
N PRO A 496 8.30 9.93 -19.44
CA PRO A 496 7.70 9.31 -20.62
C PRO A 496 7.37 7.83 -20.38
N ALA A 497 6.38 7.32 -21.11
CA ALA A 497 5.84 5.96 -20.95
C ALA A 497 6.92 4.86 -20.98
N ASN A 498 7.97 5.04 -21.77
CA ASN A 498 9.06 4.08 -21.95
C ASN A 498 9.81 3.76 -20.63
N ILE A 499 9.92 4.70 -19.70
CA ILE A 499 10.67 4.50 -18.43
C ILE A 499 9.78 4.25 -17.21
N GLN A 500 8.46 4.20 -17.38
CA GLN A 500 7.51 4.08 -16.27
C GLN A 500 7.68 2.76 -15.50
N GLY A 501 8.02 1.66 -16.18
CA GLY A 501 8.26 0.37 -15.52
C GLY A 501 9.39 0.43 -14.48
N HIS A 502 10.50 1.10 -14.82
CA HIS A 502 11.63 1.28 -13.90
C HIS A 502 11.30 2.29 -12.79
N LEU A 503 10.54 3.34 -13.11
CA LEU A 503 10.08 4.34 -12.15
C LEU A 503 9.23 3.71 -11.03
N PHE A 504 8.26 2.87 -11.37
CA PHE A 504 7.44 2.17 -10.37
C PHE A 504 8.24 1.17 -9.52
N SER A 505 9.29 0.57 -10.07
CA SER A 505 10.22 -0.26 -9.28
C SER A 505 10.99 0.57 -8.26
N LEU A 506 11.47 1.77 -8.62
CA LEU A 506 12.17 2.68 -7.73
C LEU A 506 11.24 3.20 -6.62
N ILE A 507 9.99 3.53 -6.93
CA ILE A 507 8.94 3.88 -5.94
C ILE A 507 8.83 2.79 -4.88
N GLY A 508 8.75 1.51 -5.28
CA GLY A 508 8.67 0.38 -4.34
C GLY A 508 9.93 0.23 -3.46
N VAL A 509 11.11 0.49 -3.99
CA VAL A 509 12.36 0.49 -3.20
C VAL A 509 12.36 1.61 -2.17
N CYS A 510 11.94 2.82 -2.55
CA CYS A 510 11.81 3.95 -1.64
C CYS A 510 10.78 3.69 -0.53
N GLU A 511 9.61 3.14 -0.87
CA GLU A 511 8.59 2.73 0.09
C GLU A 511 9.18 1.71 1.09
N TYR A 512 9.88 0.70 0.60
CA TYR A 512 10.48 -0.32 1.46
C TYR A 512 11.59 0.24 2.37
N ALA A 513 12.47 1.09 1.85
CA ALA A 513 13.52 1.74 2.63
C ALA A 513 12.93 2.63 3.73
N ALA A 514 11.87 3.38 3.42
CA ALA A 514 11.15 4.18 4.41
C ALA A 514 10.50 3.31 5.50
N LEU A 515 9.92 2.16 5.14
CA LEU A 515 9.38 1.20 6.12
C LEU A 515 10.49 0.62 7.02
N LEU A 516 11.65 0.28 6.46
CA LEU A 516 12.79 -0.25 7.21
C LEU A 516 13.30 0.71 8.29
N VAL A 517 13.23 2.02 8.03
CA VAL A 517 13.60 3.05 9.01
C VAL A 517 12.44 3.38 9.95
N GLY A 518 11.24 3.55 9.42
CA GLY A 518 10.09 4.06 10.17
C GLY A 518 9.52 3.07 11.18
N LEU A 519 9.25 1.82 10.75
CA LEU A 519 8.60 0.81 11.58
C LEU A 519 9.37 0.49 12.87
N PRO A 520 10.71 0.33 12.85
CA PRO A 520 11.47 0.22 14.09
C PRO A 520 11.82 1.58 14.71
N GLY A 521 12.05 2.62 13.90
CA GLY A 521 12.56 3.91 14.36
C GLY A 521 11.56 4.70 15.21
N LEU A 522 10.30 4.82 14.80
CA LEU A 522 9.32 5.63 15.55
C LEU A 522 8.93 5.02 16.91
N PRO A 523 8.71 3.70 17.05
CA PRO A 523 8.56 3.08 18.37
C PRO A 523 9.80 3.26 19.26
N ALA A 524 11.01 3.22 18.69
CA ALA A 524 12.23 3.50 19.44
C ALA A 524 12.28 4.95 19.93
N VAL A 525 11.93 5.92 19.09
CA VAL A 525 11.79 7.34 19.51
C VAL A 525 10.76 7.46 20.63
N TYR A 526 9.58 6.84 20.50
CA TYR A 526 8.57 6.83 21.55
C TYR A 526 9.14 6.26 22.86
N SER A 527 9.84 5.13 22.81
CA SER A 527 10.44 4.50 24.00
C SER A 527 11.43 5.40 24.73
N LEU A 528 12.20 6.21 24.00
CA LEU A 528 13.17 7.14 24.58
C LEU A 528 12.53 8.40 25.16
N THR A 529 11.34 8.76 24.67
CA THR A 529 10.70 10.04 25.01
C THR A 529 9.52 9.93 25.96
N VAL A 530 8.90 8.75 26.10
CA VAL A 530 7.63 8.60 26.81
C VAL A 530 7.70 9.02 28.29
N SER A 531 8.84 8.80 28.95
CA SER A 531 9.08 9.20 30.34
C SER A 531 9.23 10.71 30.53
N ILE A 532 9.66 11.45 29.50
CA ILE A 532 9.87 12.90 29.55
C ILE A 532 8.63 13.64 29.04
N PHE A 533 8.14 13.23 27.87
CA PHE A 533 6.99 13.85 27.20
C PHE A 533 6.31 12.81 26.28
N PRO A 534 5.18 12.21 26.71
CA PRO A 534 4.49 11.14 25.97
C PRO A 534 4.14 11.48 24.51
N GLY A 535 3.83 12.74 24.23
CA GLY A 535 3.47 13.22 22.89
C GLY A 535 4.65 13.49 21.95
N ALA A 536 5.90 13.26 22.37
CA ALA A 536 7.08 13.81 21.69
C ALA A 536 7.30 13.18 20.31
N VAL A 537 7.04 11.88 20.19
CA VAL A 537 7.11 11.17 18.92
C VAL A 537 6.15 11.79 17.89
N PHE A 538 4.97 12.25 18.30
CA PHE A 538 4.03 12.91 17.40
C PHE A 538 4.52 14.28 16.98
N LEU A 539 5.10 15.07 17.91
CA LEU A 539 5.74 16.35 17.57
C LEU A 539 6.94 16.16 16.63
N PHE A 540 7.74 15.12 16.82
CA PHE A 540 8.81 14.74 15.91
C PHE A 540 8.27 14.43 14.51
N THR A 541 7.21 13.61 14.42
CA THR A 541 6.55 13.33 13.12
C THR A 541 5.85 14.55 12.52
N ALA A 542 5.38 15.52 13.34
CA ALA A 542 4.86 16.79 12.87
C ALA A 542 5.97 17.65 12.25
N GLY A 543 7.17 17.66 12.87
CA GLY A 543 8.37 18.29 12.30
C GLY A 543 8.77 17.67 10.96
N LEU A 544 8.73 16.33 10.85
CA LEU A 544 8.94 15.66 9.57
C LEU A 544 7.87 16.06 8.55
N ALA A 545 6.59 16.09 8.92
CA ALA A 545 5.50 16.55 8.04
C ALA A 545 5.69 18.01 7.59
N ALA A 546 6.20 18.89 8.46
CA ALA A 546 6.52 20.27 8.13
C ALA A 546 7.64 20.37 7.08
N ILE A 547 8.66 19.51 7.15
CA ILE A 547 9.67 19.37 6.08
C ILE A 547 8.97 18.99 4.77
N GLY A 548 7.99 18.08 4.81
CA GLY A 548 7.16 17.73 3.66
C GLY A 548 6.41 18.92 3.06
N CYS A 549 5.83 19.80 3.90
CA CYS A 549 5.20 21.05 3.45
C CYS A 549 6.21 21.96 2.72
N ILE A 550 7.42 22.13 3.28
CA ILE A 550 8.47 22.96 2.70
C ILE A 550 8.91 22.39 1.34
N LEU A 551 9.21 21.10 1.28
CA LEU A 551 9.61 20.43 0.03
C LEU A 551 8.53 20.52 -1.04
N THR A 552 7.25 20.38 -0.65
CA THR A 552 6.14 20.54 -1.60
C THR A 552 6.00 21.99 -2.06
N GLY A 553 6.20 22.97 -1.18
CA GLY A 553 6.22 24.40 -1.52
C GLY A 553 7.31 24.74 -2.54
N VAL A 554 8.52 24.18 -2.37
CA VAL A 554 9.62 24.31 -3.34
C VAL A 554 9.21 23.70 -4.69
N LEU A 555 8.57 22.53 -4.68
CA LEU A 555 8.14 21.87 -5.91
C LEU A 555 7.05 22.68 -6.64
N ILE A 556 6.07 23.23 -5.91
CA ILE A 556 5.06 24.14 -6.45
C ILE A 556 5.73 25.36 -7.09
N TYR A 557 6.70 25.95 -6.41
CA TYR A 557 7.44 27.10 -6.93
C TYR A 557 8.18 26.77 -8.24
N CYS A 558 8.84 25.61 -8.33
CA CYS A 558 9.47 25.12 -9.56
C CYS A 558 8.46 25.00 -10.72
N ILE A 559 7.29 24.38 -10.47
CA ILE A 559 6.24 24.21 -11.48
C ILE A 559 5.67 25.57 -11.92
N VAL A 560 5.49 26.52 -11.00
CA VAL A 560 5.00 27.88 -11.34
C VAL A 560 6.01 28.63 -12.21
N ILE A 561 7.31 28.48 -11.97
CA ILE A 561 8.34 29.05 -12.85
C ILE A 561 8.26 28.43 -14.24
N GLU A 562 8.12 27.11 -14.34
CA GLU A 562 7.97 26.40 -15.60
C GLU A 562 6.73 26.88 -16.37
N LEU A 563 5.59 27.03 -15.67
CA LEU A 563 4.36 27.57 -16.25
C LEU A 563 4.55 28.99 -16.80
N ARG A 564 5.24 29.87 -16.05
CA ARG A 564 5.53 31.24 -16.52
C ARG A 564 6.42 31.24 -17.75
N ARG A 565 7.41 30.35 -17.84
CA ARG A 565 8.27 30.25 -19.02
C ARG A 565 7.47 29.83 -20.26
N CYS A 566 6.55 28.88 -20.13
CA CYS A 566 5.68 28.46 -21.22
C CYS A 566 4.76 29.59 -21.73
N VAL A 567 4.19 30.40 -20.82
CA VAL A 567 3.33 31.54 -21.19
C VAL A 567 4.11 32.67 -21.86
N VAL A 568 5.39 32.85 -21.53
CA VAL A 568 6.23 33.89 -22.16
C VAL A 568 6.78 33.43 -23.52
N SER A 569 6.86 32.12 -23.77
CA SER A 569 7.32 31.55 -25.04
C SER A 569 6.23 31.36 -26.09
N SER A 570 4.96 31.32 -25.68
CA SER A 570 3.76 31.34 -26.53
C SER A 570 3.37 32.76 -26.90
#